data_AF-A0A932Z6J4-F1
#
_entry.id   AF-A0A932Z6J4-F1
#
_cell.length_a   1.000
_cell.length_b   1.000
_cell.length_c   1.000
_cell.angle_alpha   90.00
_cell.angle_beta   90.00
_cell.angle_gamma   90.00
#
_symmetry.space_group_name_H-M   'P 1'
#
loop_
_entity.id
_entity.type
_entity.pdbx_description
1 polymer ?
#
loop_
_entity_poly.entity_id
_entity_poly.type
_entity_poly.pdbx_seq_one_letter_code
_entity_poly.pdbx_strand_id
1 'polypeptide(L)'
;MLAVVDWLRTSLLAGRAWPSALLEAAGRWPLPQEEVDGVRYQYLLLGEAFDWLNLASRLLLEVDGLVPADEKEALLFQSRLPQEVSEVEFRNLLGPDKYRAHLNYFYGVVVEEALLLAVEEAIRKES
;
A
#
# COMPACT_ATOMS: atom_id res chain seq x y z
N MET A 1 -7.80 -12.18 -8.61
CA MET A 1 -8.42 -11.36 -7.56
C MET A 1 -8.86 -12.25 -6.41
N LEU A 2 -9.99 -12.96 -6.52
CA LEU A 2 -10.52 -13.85 -5.48
C LEU A 2 -9.49 -14.86 -4.95
N ALA A 3 -8.72 -15.51 -5.85
CA ALA A 3 -7.67 -16.43 -5.43
C ALA A 3 -6.59 -15.82 -4.52
N VAL A 4 -6.28 -14.51 -4.66
CA VAL A 4 -5.30 -13.83 -3.79
C VAL A 4 -5.94 -13.50 -2.44
N VAL A 5 -7.21 -13.10 -2.42
CA VAL A 5 -7.98 -12.89 -1.20
C VAL A 5 -8.14 -14.18 -0.40
N ASP A 6 -8.52 -15.27 -1.07
CA ASP A 6 -8.66 -16.60 -0.46
C ASP A 6 -7.33 -17.10 0.10
N TRP A 7 -6.23 -16.89 -0.64
CA TRP A 7 -4.88 -17.21 -0.18
C TRP A 7 -4.49 -16.38 1.04
N LEU A 8 -4.79 -15.08 1.06
CA LEU A 8 -4.53 -14.21 2.20
C LEU A 8 -5.30 -14.70 3.43
N ARG A 9 -6.61 -14.89 3.30
CA ARG A 9 -7.48 -15.40 4.37
C ARG A 9 -6.97 -16.72 4.94
N THR A 10 -6.64 -17.66 4.06
CA THR A 10 -6.13 -18.99 4.47
C THR A 10 -4.78 -18.87 5.18
N SER A 11 -3.89 -17.99 4.71
CA SER A 11 -2.59 -17.76 5.33
C SER A 11 -2.72 -17.18 6.74
N LEU A 12 -3.65 -16.24 6.95
CA LEU A 12 -3.92 -15.65 8.27
C LEU A 12 -4.51 -16.69 9.24
N LEU A 13 -5.47 -17.51 8.77
CA LEU A 13 -6.05 -18.59 9.57
C LEU A 13 -5.02 -19.68 9.93
N ALA A 14 -3.99 -19.85 9.11
CA ALA A 14 -2.86 -20.74 9.40
C ALA A 14 -1.84 -20.14 10.40
N GLY A 15 -2.08 -18.93 10.92
CA GLY A 15 -1.22 -18.28 11.92
C GLY A 15 0.01 -17.59 11.33
N ARG A 16 0.03 -17.32 10.01
CA ARG A 16 1.11 -16.54 9.41
C ARG A 16 1.04 -15.08 9.85
N ALA A 17 2.20 -14.47 10.09
CA ALA A 17 2.31 -13.03 10.36
C ALA A 17 1.60 -12.23 9.26
N TRP A 18 0.59 -11.45 9.67
CA TRP A 18 -0.26 -10.73 8.75
C TRP A 18 0.47 -9.65 7.93
N PRO A 19 1.51 -8.95 8.42
CA PRO A 19 2.23 -7.95 7.62
C PRO A 19 2.85 -8.59 6.38
N SER A 20 3.57 -9.70 6.57
CA SER A 20 4.26 -10.39 5.48
C SER A 20 3.25 -11.05 4.51
N ALA A 21 2.17 -11.62 5.04
CA ALA A 21 1.10 -12.19 4.21
C ALA A 21 0.39 -11.12 3.36
N LEU A 22 0.10 -9.95 3.94
CA LEU A 22 -0.54 -8.82 3.26
C LEU A 22 0.35 -8.27 2.14
N LEU A 23 1.64 -8.04 2.41
CA LEU A 23 2.58 -7.55 1.41
C LEU A 23 2.77 -8.53 0.25
N GLU A 24 2.80 -9.83 0.54
CA GLU A 24 2.87 -10.84 -0.51
C GLU A 24 1.56 -10.90 -1.32
N ALA A 25 0.40 -10.78 -0.68
CA ALA A 25 -0.87 -10.65 -1.39
C ALA A 25 -0.88 -9.40 -2.29
N ALA A 26 -0.40 -8.27 -1.78
CA ALA A 26 -0.25 -7.03 -2.53
C ALA A 26 0.71 -7.21 -3.71
N GLY A 27 1.82 -7.93 -3.53
CA GLY A 27 2.77 -8.30 -4.58
C GLY A 27 2.15 -9.17 -5.68
N ARG A 28 1.29 -10.12 -5.31
CA ARG A 28 0.60 -11.04 -6.23
C ARG A 28 -0.63 -10.45 -6.92
N TRP A 29 -1.13 -9.30 -6.46
CA TRP A 29 -2.37 -8.72 -6.98
C TRP A 29 -2.26 -8.35 -8.47
N PRO A 30 -3.12 -8.86 -9.36
CA PRO A 30 -2.91 -8.72 -10.80
C PRO A 30 -3.45 -7.42 -11.39
N LEU A 31 -4.31 -6.70 -10.68
CA LEU A 31 -5.05 -5.57 -11.25
C LEU A 31 -4.44 -4.22 -10.87
N PRO A 32 -4.35 -3.27 -11.82
CA PRO A 32 -3.94 -1.90 -11.53
C PRO A 32 -5.06 -1.07 -10.89
N GLN A 33 -6.32 -1.49 -11.06
CA GLN A 33 -7.52 -0.86 -10.51
C GLN A 33 -8.67 -1.88 -10.47
N GLU A 34 -9.69 -1.60 -9.68
CA GLU A 34 -10.96 -2.34 -9.66
C GLU A 34 -12.13 -1.46 -9.23
N GLU A 35 -13.36 -1.94 -9.41
CA GLU A 35 -14.56 -1.32 -8.88
C GLU A 35 -15.27 -2.35 -8.01
N VAL A 36 -15.52 -2.01 -6.74
CA VAL A 36 -16.15 -2.88 -5.74
C VAL A 36 -17.20 -2.07 -5.02
N ASP A 37 -18.45 -2.55 -5.02
CA ASP A 37 -19.61 -1.89 -4.41
C ASP A 37 -19.77 -0.43 -4.84
N GLY A 38 -19.48 -0.13 -6.10
CA GLY A 38 -19.53 1.22 -6.68
C GLY A 38 -18.37 2.14 -6.26
N VAL A 39 -17.42 1.64 -5.49
CA VAL A 39 -16.19 2.35 -5.13
C VAL A 39 -15.08 1.93 -6.10
N ARG A 40 -14.49 2.90 -6.79
CA ARG A 40 -13.34 2.69 -7.65
C ARG A 40 -12.05 2.77 -6.84
N TYR A 41 -11.27 1.69 -6.87
CA TYR A 41 -9.93 1.63 -6.29
C TYR A 41 -8.89 1.71 -7.40
N GLN A 42 -7.97 2.66 -7.30
CA GLN A 42 -6.87 2.87 -8.24
C GLN A 42 -5.55 2.59 -7.51
N TYR A 43 -4.91 1.47 -7.83
CA TYR A 43 -3.68 1.04 -7.15
C TYR A 43 -2.41 1.46 -7.89
N LEU A 44 -2.46 1.48 -9.22
CA LEU A 44 -1.33 1.85 -10.05
C LEU A 44 -1.66 3.11 -10.84
N LEU A 45 -1.06 4.23 -10.45
CA LEU A 45 -1.22 5.53 -11.10
C LEU A 45 -0.35 5.58 -12.35
N LEU A 46 -0.97 5.96 -13.48
CA LEU A 46 -0.33 6.11 -14.79
C LEU A 46 0.47 4.88 -15.26
N GLY A 47 0.22 3.70 -14.69
CA GLY A 47 0.98 2.49 -14.99
C GLY A 47 2.35 2.40 -14.30
N GLU A 48 2.74 3.38 -13.48
CA GLU A 48 4.12 3.51 -12.98
C GLU A 48 4.24 3.67 -11.47
N ALA A 49 3.22 4.22 -10.80
CA ALA A 49 3.29 4.55 -9.38
C ALA A 49 2.29 3.70 -8.58
N PHE A 50 2.81 2.79 -7.76
CA PHE A 50 2.00 1.82 -7.02
C PHE A 50 1.71 2.30 -5.59
N ASP A 51 0.45 2.63 -5.35
CA ASP A 51 -0.11 2.89 -4.03
C ASP A 51 -0.50 1.56 -3.36
N TRP A 52 0.48 0.95 -2.71
CA TRP A 52 0.29 -0.33 -2.03
C TRP A 52 -0.60 -0.21 -0.78
N LEU A 53 -0.70 0.98 -0.16
CA LEU A 53 -1.54 1.19 1.03
C LEU A 53 -3.02 1.20 0.66
N ASN A 54 -3.37 1.77 -0.50
CA ASN A 54 -4.72 1.69 -1.04
C ASN A 54 -5.14 0.22 -1.29
N LEU A 55 -4.26 -0.57 -1.89
CA LEU A 55 -4.50 -2.00 -2.05
C LEU A 55 -4.55 -2.75 -0.71
N ALA A 56 -3.69 -2.40 0.24
CA ALA A 56 -3.68 -2.98 1.57
C ALA A 56 -5.03 -2.74 2.28
N SER A 57 -5.56 -1.51 2.21
CA SER A 57 -6.89 -1.16 2.73
C SER A 57 -7.98 -2.06 2.14
N ARG A 58 -8.02 -2.18 0.80
CA ARG A 58 -8.97 -3.05 0.10
C ARG A 58 -8.87 -4.51 0.57
N LEU A 59 -7.67 -5.05 0.67
CA LEU A 59 -7.44 -6.44 1.05
C LEU A 59 -7.83 -6.70 2.51
N LEU A 60 -7.55 -5.75 3.40
CA LEU A 60 -7.91 -5.85 4.82
C LEU A 60 -9.43 -5.82 5.05
N LEU A 61 -10.21 -5.18 4.18
CA LEU A 61 -11.68 -5.26 4.24
C LEU A 61 -12.19 -6.68 4.00
N GLU A 62 -11.53 -7.46 3.15
CA GLU A 62 -11.94 -8.85 2.88
C GLU A 62 -11.66 -9.76 4.08
N VAL A 63 -10.58 -9.50 4.81
CA VAL A 63 -10.14 -10.34 5.94
C VAL A 63 -10.42 -9.68 7.29
N ASP A 64 -11.45 -8.83 7.36
CA ASP A 64 -11.80 -8.14 8.59
C ASP A 64 -12.04 -9.12 9.76
N GLY A 65 -11.56 -8.74 10.94
CA GLY A 65 -11.56 -9.61 12.13
C GLY A 65 -10.43 -10.66 12.19
N LEU A 66 -9.60 -10.82 11.16
CA LEU A 66 -8.44 -11.72 11.18
C LEU A 66 -7.11 -11.02 11.50
N VAL A 67 -7.11 -9.69 11.66
CA VAL A 67 -5.95 -8.86 11.97
C VAL A 67 -6.27 -8.00 13.20
N PRO A 68 -5.31 -7.75 14.12
CA PRO A 68 -5.53 -6.85 15.25
C PRO A 68 -5.98 -5.45 14.78
N ALA A 69 -7.06 -4.95 15.39
CA ALA A 69 -7.71 -3.71 14.93
C ALA A 69 -6.82 -2.48 15.12
N ASP A 70 -6.09 -2.41 16.22
CA ASP A 70 -5.13 -1.36 16.54
C ASP A 70 -3.95 -1.32 15.56
N GLU A 71 -3.42 -2.48 15.19
CA GLU A 71 -2.35 -2.56 14.19
C GLU A 71 -2.85 -2.24 12.78
N LYS A 72 -4.08 -2.67 12.44
CA LYS A 72 -4.75 -2.28 11.18
C LYS A 72 -4.90 -0.76 11.10
N GLU A 73 -5.38 -0.12 12.15
CA GLU A 73 -5.50 1.35 12.21
C GLU A 73 -4.13 2.04 12.11
N ALA A 74 -3.12 1.55 12.82
CA ALA A 74 -1.77 2.08 12.72
C ALA A 74 -1.22 2.01 11.28
N LEU A 75 -1.48 0.91 10.55
CA LEU A 75 -1.11 0.81 9.14
C LEU A 75 -1.88 1.81 8.27
N LEU A 76 -3.21 1.83 8.37
CA LEU A 76 -4.05 2.60 7.44
C LEU A 76 -3.97 4.12 7.66
N PHE A 77 -3.72 4.57 8.89
CA PHE A 77 -3.71 6.00 9.23
C PHE A 77 -2.31 6.56 9.50
N GLN A 78 -1.34 5.72 9.85
CA GLN A 78 0.03 6.16 10.18
C GLN A 78 1.08 5.52 9.25
N SER A 79 0.65 4.76 8.24
CA SER A 79 1.53 4.03 7.32
C SER A 79 2.55 3.14 8.05
N ARG A 80 2.18 2.61 9.23
CA ARG A 80 3.09 1.90 10.12
C ARG A 80 2.71 0.43 10.24
N LEU A 81 3.57 -0.45 9.73
CA LEU A 81 3.50 -1.88 10.02
C LEU A 81 3.95 -2.16 11.46
N PRO A 82 3.43 -3.20 12.13
CA PRO A 82 3.88 -3.63 13.46
C PRO A 82 5.28 -4.26 13.37
N GLN A 83 6.29 -3.41 13.19
CA GLN A 83 7.76 -3.57 13.30
C GLN A 83 8.49 -4.82 12.75
N GLU A 84 7.83 -5.81 12.17
CA GLU A 84 8.44 -7.09 11.78
C GLU A 84 9.01 -7.14 10.36
N VAL A 85 8.74 -6.14 9.51
CA VAL A 85 9.15 -6.19 8.09
C VAL A 85 10.32 -5.26 7.81
N SER A 86 11.48 -5.85 7.50
CA SER A 86 12.64 -5.09 7.00
C SER A 86 12.41 -4.58 5.57
N GLU A 87 13.14 -3.54 5.14
CA GLU A 87 13.05 -3.04 3.75
C GLU A 87 13.37 -4.14 2.71
N VAL A 88 14.34 -5.01 3.02
CA VAL A 88 14.70 -6.14 2.16
C VAL A 88 13.55 -7.14 2.05
N GLU A 89 12.89 -7.45 3.17
CA GLU A 89 11.72 -8.32 3.18
C GLU A 89 10.54 -7.68 2.43
N PHE A 90 10.28 -6.40 2.66
CA PHE A 90 9.24 -5.63 1.98
C PHE A 90 9.40 -5.70 0.45
N ARG A 91 10.62 -5.45 -0.05
CA ARG A 91 10.95 -5.58 -1.48
C ARG A 91 10.72 -6.99 -2.01
N ASN A 92 11.13 -8.01 -1.25
CA ASN A 92 11.01 -9.41 -1.66
C ASN A 92 9.55 -9.86 -1.72
N LEU A 93 8.71 -9.43 -0.77
CA LEU A 93 7.30 -9.78 -0.71
C LEU A 93 6.47 -9.08 -1.79
N LEU A 94 6.71 -7.79 -2.03
CA LEU A 94 6.03 -7.06 -3.10
C LEU A 94 6.49 -7.47 -4.50
N GLY A 95 7.73 -7.92 -4.62
CA GLY A 95 8.38 -8.19 -5.89
C GLY A 95 9.00 -6.93 -6.51
N PRO A 96 10.01 -7.11 -7.39
CA PRO A 96 10.86 -6.01 -7.85
C PRO A 96 10.11 -4.93 -8.63
N ASP A 97 9.13 -5.30 -9.46
CA ASP A 97 8.39 -4.34 -10.29
C ASP A 97 7.49 -3.44 -9.45
N LYS A 98 6.73 -4.02 -8.52
CA LYS A 98 5.87 -3.26 -7.60
C LYS A 98 6.66 -2.47 -6.57
N TYR A 99 7.81 -2.98 -6.13
CA TYR A 99 8.72 -2.21 -5.30
C TYR A 99 9.22 -0.96 -6.03
N ARG A 100 9.66 -1.10 -7.29
CA ARG A 100 10.05 0.06 -8.10
C ARG A 100 8.88 1.03 -8.31
N ALA A 101 7.69 0.52 -8.59
CA ALA A 101 6.50 1.36 -8.73
C ALA A 101 6.10 2.05 -7.42
N HIS A 102 6.30 1.41 -6.27
CA HIS A 102 6.10 2.04 -4.97
C HIS A 102 7.08 3.20 -4.74
N LEU A 103 8.36 3.03 -5.12
CA LEU A 103 9.33 4.12 -5.08
C LEU A 103 8.92 5.27 -6.00
N ASN A 104 8.42 4.99 -7.20
CA ASN A 104 7.90 6.03 -8.10
C ASN A 104 6.74 6.82 -7.46
N TYR A 105 5.82 6.13 -6.77
CA TYR A 105 4.74 6.77 -6.02
C TYR A 105 5.30 7.70 -4.93
N PHE A 106 6.23 7.18 -4.11
CA PHE A 106 6.86 7.95 -3.04
C PHE A 106 7.61 9.17 -3.58
N TYR A 107 8.39 9.02 -4.65
CA TYR A 107 9.11 10.12 -5.27
C TYR A 107 8.18 11.15 -5.91
N GLY A 108 7.06 10.72 -6.53
CA GLY A 108 6.03 11.64 -7.03
C GLY A 108 5.49 12.55 -5.93
N VAL A 109 5.08 11.97 -4.80
CA VAL A 109 4.60 12.71 -3.63
C VAL A 109 5.66 13.66 -3.08
N VAL A 110 6.89 13.18 -2.85
CA VAL A 110 7.97 14.00 -2.28
C VAL A 110 8.37 15.16 -3.20
N VAL A 111 8.39 14.94 -4.52
CA VAL A 111 8.72 15.99 -5.49
C VAL A 111 7.60 17.04 -5.55
N GLU A 112 6.34 16.63 -5.53
CA GLU A 112 5.21 17.55 -5.50
C GLU A 112 5.19 18.40 -4.22
N GLU A 113 5.44 17.80 -3.06
CA GLU A 113 5.55 18.54 -1.78
C GLU A 113 6.69 19.57 -1.80
N ALA A 114 7.86 19.21 -2.34
CA ALA A 114 8.99 20.12 -2.46
C ALA A 114 8.69 21.31 -3.41
N LEU A 115 7.94 21.07 -4.49
CA LEU A 115 7.52 22.13 -5.41
C LEU A 115 6.52 23.09 -4.76
N LEU A 116 5.55 22.58 -4.00
CA LEU A 116 4.58 23.40 -3.27
C LEU A 116 5.28 24.30 -2.25
N LEU A 117 6.24 23.76 -1.48
CA LEU A 117 7.04 24.54 -0.54
C LEU A 117 7.84 25.65 -1.25
N ALA A 118 8.44 25.36 -2.41
CA ALA A 118 9.18 26.36 -3.17
C ALA A 118 8.28 27.49 -3.69
N VAL A 119 7.05 27.17 -4.12
CA VAL A 119 6.05 28.16 -4.54
C VAL A 119 5.59 29.01 -3.35
N GLU A 120 5.31 28.41 -2.21
CA GLU A 120 4.94 29.13 -0.99
C GLU A 120 6.05 30.09 -0.53
N GLU A 121 7.31 29.66 -0.58
CA GLU A 121 8.46 30.52 -0.27
C GLU A 121 8.65 31.67 -1.28
N ALA A 122 8.40 31.43 -2.57
CA ALA A 122 8.49 32.46 -3.60
C ALA A 122 7.44 33.54 -3.39
N ILE A 123 6.19 33.17 -3.10
CA ILE A 123 5.09 34.11 -2.80
C ILE A 123 5.42 34.95 -1.55
N ARG A 124 5.99 34.33 -0.51
CA ARG A 124 6.37 35.04 0.72
C ARG A 124 7.54 36.01 0.51
N LYS A 125 8.44 35.77 -0.45
CA LYS A 125 9.57 36.66 -0.77
C LYS A 125 9.18 37.83 -1.68
N GLU A 126 8.09 37.73 -2.42
CA GLU A 126 7.54 38.81 -3.26
C GLU A 126 6.51 39.70 -2.54
N SER A 127 6.17 39.40 -1.28
CA SER A 127 5.23 40.16 -0.44
C SER A 127 5.91 41.16 0.50
#